data_AF-D0BJ77-F1
#
_entry.id   AF-D0BJ77-F1
#
_cell.length_a   1.000
_cell.length_b   1.000
_cell.length_c   1.000
_cell.angle_alpha   90.00
_cell.angle_beta   90.00
_cell.angle_gamma   90.00
#
_symmetry.space_group_name_H-M   'P 1'
#
loop_
_entity.id
_entity.type
_entity.pdbx_description
1 polymer ?
#
loop_
_entity_poly.entity_id
_entity_poly.type
_entity_poly.pdbx_seq_one_letter_code
_entity_poly.pdbx_strand_id
1 'polypeptide(L)'
;MKHKKLLLGCLSALTLFTVGTYANTTTAYAEDTVVSGKYISDSKEAIINRINEIRKEAYEEGLVDRYVPIKWSTALEKIAEIRSVEASVLLAHSRPNGESDPFSIVKDNVRSYGENLAWNSTGVLEGIEYFYGEKAAYVKSTVNHQPLEVGEQTGHYWNLIRPDFTHTALVAFQKDGKGVITAQAFTNTEWLKGNGFDTNLSEDYLGHNGEASVNITTGGKIAKASSKQTKTVKQANTTVENKVVATSTSQQKETTTVLNGWSDRSYYKNGEKVISQWIYDANYSSWFYLDANGEYLENVWKGDYYLEAGGYMASGEWVYDANYQNWFYLHGNGKYARDYWKDSYYLGQNGALVRDTWIGSYYVDATGKWNPEM
;
A
#
# COMPACT_ATOMS: atom_id res chain seq x y z
N MET A 1 49.11 63.23 25.37
CA MET A 1 48.87 62.36 24.19
C MET A 1 47.70 61.45 24.57
N LYS A 2 46.40 61.69 24.36
CA LYS A 2 45.55 62.37 23.36
C LYS A 2 45.62 61.82 21.94
N HIS A 3 44.44 61.31 21.52
CA HIS A 3 43.91 61.06 20.17
C HIS A 3 44.18 59.67 19.57
N LYS A 4 43.25 59.00 18.89
CA LYS A 4 41.90 59.37 18.38
C LYS A 4 41.14 58.09 17.99
N LYS A 5 39.81 58.13 18.11
CA LYS A 5 38.86 57.24 17.42
C LYS A 5 39.08 57.31 15.91
N LEU A 6 38.85 56.20 15.20
CA LEU A 6 38.26 56.25 13.87
C LEU A 6 37.29 55.06 13.68
N LEU A 7 36.01 55.40 13.57
CA LEU A 7 34.98 54.55 12.99
C LEU A 7 35.23 54.44 11.48
N LEU A 8 35.16 53.22 10.97
CA LEU A 8 34.79 52.89 9.59
C LEU A 8 33.84 51.69 9.76
N GLY A 9 32.52 51.82 9.62
CA GLY A 9 31.85 52.29 8.42
C GLY A 9 31.76 51.16 7.41
N CYS A 10 31.23 49.99 7.77
CA CYS A 10 30.95 48.94 6.80
C CYS A 10 29.50 49.06 6.33
N LEU A 11 29.38 49.49 5.09
CA LEU A 11 28.16 49.66 4.31
C LEU A 11 27.31 48.38 4.36
N SER A 12 26.03 48.57 4.67
CA SER A 12 24.96 47.63 4.38
C SER A 12 24.92 47.33 2.87
N ALA A 13 25.50 46.19 2.46
CA ALA A 13 25.16 45.58 1.20
C ALA A 13 23.88 44.75 1.43
N LEU A 14 22.74 45.42 1.27
CA LEU A 14 21.44 44.78 1.12
C LEU A 14 21.47 44.03 -0.22
N THR A 15 21.97 42.79 -0.22
CA THR A 15 21.73 41.87 -1.33
C THR A 15 20.23 41.63 -1.37
N LEU A 16 19.55 42.33 -2.29
CA LEU A 16 18.25 41.91 -2.79
C LEU A 16 18.43 40.48 -3.28
N PHE A 17 18.04 39.51 -2.46
CA PHE A 17 17.54 38.26 -3.00
C PHE A 17 16.31 38.65 -3.81
N THR A 18 16.48 38.70 -5.12
CA THR A 18 15.35 38.53 -6.03
C THR A 18 14.68 37.24 -5.60
N VAL A 19 13.52 37.38 -4.97
CA VAL A 19 12.60 36.28 -4.72
C VAL A 19 12.24 35.78 -6.11
N GLY A 20 13.00 34.79 -6.58
CA GLY A 20 12.58 33.96 -7.69
C GLY A 20 11.23 33.41 -7.27
N THR A 21 10.19 33.88 -7.94
CA THR A 21 8.85 33.31 -7.84
C THR A 21 9.00 31.84 -8.23
N TYR A 22 9.19 30.97 -7.23
CA TYR A 22 9.04 29.54 -7.42
C TYR A 22 7.65 29.38 -8.00
N ALA A 23 7.63 28.83 -9.21
CA ALA A 23 6.42 28.49 -9.92
C ALA A 23 5.49 27.79 -8.93
N ASN A 24 4.24 28.26 -8.88
CA ASN A 24 3.17 27.61 -8.14
C ASN A 24 3.21 26.10 -8.46
N THR A 25 3.79 25.31 -7.57
CA THR A 25 3.42 23.90 -7.45
C THR A 25 1.92 23.95 -7.26
N THR A 26 1.21 23.46 -8.27
CA THR A 26 -0.23 23.24 -8.15
C THR A 26 -0.36 22.22 -7.02
N THR A 27 -0.60 22.70 -5.79
CA THR A 27 -1.09 21.89 -4.70
C THR A 27 -2.36 21.28 -5.24
N ALA A 28 -2.27 20.00 -5.64
CA ALA A 28 -3.45 19.21 -5.94
C ALA A 28 -4.33 19.35 -4.70
N TYR A 29 -5.50 19.98 -4.85
CA TYR A 29 -6.42 20.16 -3.75
C TYR A 29 -6.73 18.77 -3.19
N ALA A 30 -6.31 18.55 -1.95
CA ALA A 30 -6.70 17.39 -1.20
C ALA A 30 -8.20 17.52 -0.95
N GLU A 31 -8.99 16.61 -1.51
CA GLU A 31 -10.44 16.60 -1.30
C GLU A 31 -10.76 15.56 -0.23
N ASP A 32 -11.47 16.01 0.80
CA ASP A 32 -12.01 15.11 1.82
C ASP A 32 -13.23 14.39 1.25
N THR A 33 -13.15 13.06 1.17
CA THR A 33 -14.22 12.18 0.72
C THR A 33 -14.81 11.45 1.92
N VAL A 34 -16.14 11.47 2.05
CA VAL A 34 -16.84 10.67 3.05
C VAL A 34 -16.95 9.22 2.55
N VAL A 35 -16.52 8.27 3.36
CA VAL A 35 -16.71 6.84 3.13
C VAL A 35 -17.69 6.31 4.17
N SER A 36 -18.85 5.86 3.70
CA SER A 36 -19.87 5.23 4.53
C SER A 36 -19.76 3.70 4.45
N GLY A 37 -20.00 3.06 5.58
CA GLY A 37 -19.92 1.61 5.71
C GLY A 37 -20.12 1.15 7.15
N LYS A 38 -19.64 -0.05 7.44
CA LYS A 38 -19.79 -0.72 8.73
C LYS A 38 -18.46 -1.28 9.20
N TYR A 39 -18.06 -0.94 10.43
CA TYR A 39 -16.99 -1.67 11.10
C TYR A 39 -17.48 -3.03 11.57
N ILE A 40 -16.62 -4.03 11.38
CA ILE A 40 -16.82 -5.42 11.78
C ILE A 40 -15.62 -5.82 12.63
N SER A 41 -15.91 -6.16 13.87
CA SER A 41 -14.91 -6.51 14.86
C SER A 41 -15.27 -7.84 15.51
N ASP A 42 -14.33 -8.80 15.46
CA ASP A 42 -14.40 -10.06 16.18
C ASP A 42 -13.97 -9.88 17.65
N SER A 43 -13.93 -10.95 18.45
CA SER A 43 -13.38 -10.87 19.80
C SER A 43 -11.86 -10.61 19.76
N LYS A 44 -11.37 -9.63 20.53
CA LYS A 44 -9.93 -9.43 20.76
C LYS A 44 -9.24 -10.71 21.19
N GLU A 45 -9.88 -11.49 22.08
CA GLU A 45 -9.34 -12.75 22.56
C GLU A 45 -9.21 -13.77 21.42
N ALA A 46 -10.24 -13.94 20.59
CA ALA A 46 -10.21 -14.87 19.47
C ALA A 46 -9.11 -14.51 18.45
N ILE A 47 -8.98 -13.21 18.15
CA ILE A 47 -7.96 -12.68 17.23
C ILE A 47 -6.55 -12.96 17.76
N ILE A 48 -6.27 -12.57 19.01
CA ILE A 48 -4.96 -12.74 19.62
C ILE A 48 -4.62 -14.22 19.80
N ASN A 49 -5.58 -15.05 20.21
CA ASN A 49 -5.37 -16.49 20.35
C ASN A 49 -5.01 -17.11 19.00
N ARG A 50 -5.76 -16.82 17.93
CA ARG A 50 -5.49 -17.40 16.62
C ARG A 50 -4.11 -17.00 16.08
N ILE A 51 -3.72 -15.74 16.21
CA ILE A 51 -2.38 -15.29 15.76
C ILE A 51 -1.29 -15.97 16.59
N ASN A 52 -1.49 -16.11 17.91
CA ASN A 52 -0.51 -16.78 18.76
C ASN A 52 -0.40 -18.28 18.52
N GLU A 53 -1.49 -18.95 18.13
CA GLU A 53 -1.45 -20.34 17.64
C GLU A 53 -0.55 -20.46 16.39
N ILE A 54 -0.74 -19.58 15.40
CA ILE A 54 0.09 -19.55 14.17
C ILE A 54 1.56 -19.30 14.51
N ARG A 55 1.85 -18.35 15.40
CA ARG A 55 3.23 -18.04 15.84
C ARG A 55 3.87 -19.19 16.60
N LYS A 56 3.08 -19.92 17.41
CA LYS A 56 3.55 -21.08 18.14
C LYS A 56 3.84 -22.25 17.20
N GLU A 57 2.94 -22.52 16.26
CA GLU A 57 3.14 -23.51 15.19
C GLU A 57 4.42 -23.23 14.40
N ALA A 58 4.63 -21.98 13.97
CA ALA A 58 5.84 -21.59 13.24
C ALA A 58 7.13 -21.81 14.05
N TYR A 59 7.10 -21.57 15.36
CA TYR A 59 8.22 -21.87 16.25
C TYR A 59 8.44 -23.38 16.41
N GLU A 60 7.38 -24.16 16.61
CA GLU A 60 7.46 -25.62 16.74
C GLU A 60 7.98 -26.30 15.45
N GLU A 61 7.69 -25.72 14.29
CA GLU A 61 8.22 -26.15 12.99
C GLU A 61 9.62 -25.59 12.66
N GLY A 62 10.18 -24.74 13.53
CA GLY A 62 11.52 -24.16 13.34
C GLY A 62 11.60 -23.08 12.25
N LEU A 63 10.46 -22.48 11.87
CA LEU A 63 10.40 -21.37 10.92
C LEU A 63 10.86 -20.05 11.53
N VAL A 64 10.84 -19.95 12.86
CA VAL A 64 11.39 -18.83 13.65
C VAL A 64 12.20 -19.37 14.83
N ASP A 65 13.18 -18.59 15.27
CA ASP A 65 14.13 -18.97 16.33
C ASP A 65 13.55 -18.90 17.74
N ARG A 66 12.47 -18.13 17.93
CA ARG A 66 11.79 -17.97 19.22
C ARG A 66 10.30 -17.73 19.05
N TYR A 67 9.53 -18.24 20.02
CA TYR A 67 8.12 -17.91 20.17
C TYR A 67 7.96 -16.63 21.02
N VAL A 68 7.35 -15.60 20.45
CA VAL A 68 6.97 -14.37 21.15
C VAL A 68 5.47 -14.18 20.99
N PRO A 69 4.66 -14.38 22.06
CA PRO A 69 3.23 -14.08 22.02
C PRO A 69 3.00 -12.61 21.66
N ILE A 70 2.20 -12.38 20.63
CA ILE A 70 1.80 -11.04 20.21
C ILE A 70 0.69 -10.52 21.12
N LYS A 71 0.70 -9.20 21.32
CA LYS A 71 -0.25 -8.48 22.17
C LYS A 71 -1.10 -7.51 21.37
N TRP A 72 -2.22 -7.08 21.93
CA TRP A 72 -3.04 -6.04 21.31
C TRP A 72 -2.41 -4.65 21.49
N SER A 73 -2.73 -3.70 20.61
CA SER A 73 -2.45 -2.28 20.85
C SER A 73 -3.62 -1.40 20.38
N THR A 74 -4.18 -0.62 21.29
CA THR A 74 -5.27 0.34 21.00
C THR A 74 -4.87 1.37 19.95
N ALA A 75 -3.60 1.80 19.94
CA ALA A 75 -3.11 2.76 18.95
C ALA A 75 -3.01 2.14 17.56
N LEU A 76 -2.57 0.87 17.47
CA LEU A 76 -2.59 0.11 16.22
C LEU A 76 -4.03 -0.16 15.77
N GLU A 77 -4.98 -0.34 16.68
CA GLU A 77 -6.40 -0.51 16.35
C GLU A 77 -6.92 0.73 15.61
N LYS A 78 -6.64 1.93 16.12
CA LYS A 78 -6.97 3.21 15.45
C LYS A 78 -6.27 3.36 14.09
N ILE A 79 -5.07 2.80 13.93
CA ILE A 79 -4.38 2.78 12.63
C ILE A 79 -5.09 1.82 11.67
N ALA A 80 -5.42 0.60 12.13
CA ALA A 80 -6.12 -0.40 11.36
C ALA A 80 -7.53 0.08 10.94
N GLU A 81 -8.24 0.84 11.77
CA GLU A 81 -9.49 1.52 11.40
C GLU A 81 -9.30 2.40 10.16
N ILE A 82 -8.34 3.32 10.19
CA ILE A 82 -8.06 4.21 9.07
C ILE A 82 -7.70 3.41 7.83
N ARG A 83 -6.82 2.40 7.99
CA ARG A 83 -6.33 1.60 6.87
C ARG A 83 -7.42 0.74 6.25
N SER A 84 -8.31 0.13 7.04
CA SER A 84 -9.43 -0.63 6.52
C SER A 84 -10.36 0.24 5.66
N VAL A 85 -10.59 1.51 6.04
CA VAL A 85 -11.38 2.45 5.23
C VAL A 85 -10.61 2.91 3.98
N GLU A 86 -9.35 3.33 4.11
CA GLU A 86 -8.53 3.76 2.98
C GLU A 86 -8.39 2.65 1.93
N ALA A 87 -8.10 1.43 2.38
CA ALA A 87 -8.02 0.24 1.54
C ALA A 87 -9.40 -0.17 0.98
N SER A 88 -10.53 0.20 1.60
CA SER A 88 -11.85 0.01 0.98
C SER A 88 -12.12 0.92 -0.23
N VAL A 89 -11.34 2.01 -0.37
CA VAL A 89 -11.46 2.96 -1.47
C VAL A 89 -10.53 2.61 -2.61
N LEU A 90 -9.24 2.39 -2.29
CA LEU A 90 -8.23 2.07 -3.29
C LEU A 90 -8.18 0.58 -3.64
N LEU A 91 -8.61 -0.28 -2.72
CA LEU A 91 -8.42 -1.73 -2.78
C LEU A 91 -6.95 -2.13 -2.91
N ALA A 92 -6.04 -1.27 -2.43
CA ALA A 92 -4.61 -1.46 -2.51
C ALA A 92 -3.91 -1.13 -1.18
N HIS A 93 -2.63 -1.51 -1.08
CA HIS A 93 -1.74 -1.03 -0.01
C HIS A 93 -1.44 0.47 -0.13
N SER A 94 -1.61 1.08 -1.29
CA SER A 94 -1.40 2.52 -1.48
C SER A 94 -2.39 3.38 -0.67
N ARG A 95 -2.00 4.61 -0.35
CA ARG A 95 -2.84 5.54 0.42
C ARG A 95 -3.58 6.52 -0.49
N PRO A 96 -4.88 6.80 -0.25
CA PRO A 96 -5.68 7.70 -1.11
C PRO A 96 -5.15 9.12 -1.19
N ASN A 97 -4.42 9.57 -0.16
CA ASN A 97 -3.82 10.90 -0.10
C ASN A 97 -2.56 11.07 -0.96
N GLY A 98 -2.06 10.00 -1.57
CA GLY A 98 -0.85 10.02 -2.41
C GLY A 98 0.46 9.87 -1.63
N GLU A 99 0.42 9.58 -0.33
CA GLU A 99 1.61 9.20 0.44
C GLU A 99 2.19 7.89 -0.09
N SER A 100 3.49 7.88 -0.35
CA SER A 100 4.20 6.72 -0.90
C SER A 100 4.49 5.65 0.15
N ASP A 101 4.57 6.02 1.43
CA ASP A 101 4.76 5.10 2.55
C ASP A 101 3.40 4.71 3.19
N PRO A 102 2.94 3.46 2.98
CA PRO A 102 1.69 3.00 3.58
C PRO A 102 1.78 2.88 5.11
N PHE A 103 2.98 2.78 5.68
CA PHE A 103 3.24 2.62 7.12
C PHE A 103 3.45 3.97 7.84
N SER A 104 3.24 5.10 7.15
CA SER A 104 3.48 6.45 7.67
C SER A 104 2.52 6.89 8.79
N ILE A 105 1.45 6.14 9.06
CA ILE A 105 0.41 6.55 10.02
C ILE A 105 0.91 6.41 11.46
N VAL A 106 0.79 7.51 12.23
CA VAL A 106 1.07 7.57 13.66
C VAL A 106 -0.23 7.91 14.41
N LYS A 107 -0.55 7.14 15.46
CA LYS A 107 -1.65 7.41 16.39
C LYS A 107 -1.18 7.22 17.82
N ASP A 108 -1.56 8.14 18.70
CA ASP A 108 -1.18 8.14 20.12
C ASP A 108 0.33 7.91 20.34
N ASN A 109 1.15 8.50 19.46
CA ASN A 109 2.61 8.34 19.42
C ASN A 109 3.11 6.91 19.20
N VAL A 110 2.31 6.04 18.58
CA VAL A 110 2.69 4.72 18.07
C VAL A 110 2.60 4.74 16.55
N ARG A 111 3.62 4.20 15.88
CA ARG A 111 3.67 4.03 14.42
C ARG A 111 3.53 2.56 14.06
N SER A 112 2.79 2.29 12.98
CA SER A 112 2.81 0.98 12.35
C SER A 112 4.16 0.74 11.67
N TYR A 113 4.67 -0.49 11.78
CA TYR A 113 5.91 -0.94 11.16
C TYR A 113 5.69 -2.10 10.19
N GLY A 114 4.44 -2.53 10.02
CA GLY A 114 4.03 -3.54 9.05
C GLY A 114 2.51 -3.54 8.88
N GLU A 115 2.05 -3.98 7.72
CA GLU A 115 0.63 -4.09 7.40
C GLU A 115 0.34 -5.43 6.73
N ASN A 116 -0.81 -6.02 7.04
CA ASN A 116 -1.45 -6.99 6.14
C ASN A 116 -2.84 -6.45 5.75
N LEU A 117 -3.22 -6.62 4.48
CA LEU A 117 -4.56 -6.30 3.97
C LEU A 117 -5.19 -7.54 3.34
N ALA A 118 -6.46 -7.81 3.67
CA ALA A 118 -7.24 -8.86 3.03
C ALA A 118 -8.59 -8.32 2.55
N TRP A 119 -8.94 -8.65 1.31
CA TRP A 119 -10.28 -8.46 0.75
C TRP A 119 -11.09 -9.73 0.94
N ASN A 120 -11.84 -9.78 2.04
CA ASN A 120 -12.57 -10.95 2.49
C ASN A 120 -14.09 -10.73 2.49
N SER A 121 -14.85 -11.72 2.98
CA SER A 121 -16.31 -11.73 2.87
C SER A 121 -17.03 -11.45 4.18
N THR A 122 -16.37 -11.68 5.32
CA THR A 122 -17.01 -11.69 6.64
C THR A 122 -16.36 -10.72 7.63
N GLY A 123 -15.35 -11.16 8.38
CA GLY A 123 -14.77 -10.43 9.49
C GLY A 123 -13.26 -10.62 9.60
N VAL A 124 -12.70 -10.20 10.73
CA VAL A 124 -11.25 -10.16 10.96
C VAL A 124 -10.65 -11.57 10.95
N LEU A 125 -11.31 -12.56 11.56
CA LEU A 125 -10.80 -13.94 11.64
C LEU A 125 -10.60 -14.59 10.26
N GLU A 126 -11.52 -14.36 9.32
CA GLU A 126 -11.34 -14.84 7.94
C GLU A 126 -10.11 -14.19 7.29
N GLY A 127 -9.87 -12.90 7.55
CA GLY A 127 -8.68 -12.19 7.07
C GLY A 127 -7.38 -12.82 7.56
N ILE A 128 -7.35 -13.26 8.82
CA ILE A 128 -6.19 -13.99 9.39
C ILE A 128 -5.94 -15.31 8.64
N GLU A 129 -6.99 -16.03 8.24
CA GLU A 129 -6.82 -17.27 7.46
C GLU A 129 -6.30 -17.00 6.05
N TYR A 130 -6.69 -15.88 5.42
CA TYR A 130 -6.07 -15.45 4.16
C TYR A 130 -4.58 -15.21 4.32
N PHE A 131 -4.17 -14.49 5.37
CA PHE A 131 -2.76 -14.26 5.67
C PHE A 131 -2.02 -15.56 5.97
N TYR A 132 -2.65 -16.48 6.70
CA TYR A 132 -2.08 -17.79 7.03
C TYR A 132 -1.89 -18.69 5.79
N GLY A 133 -2.79 -18.58 4.80
CA GLY A 133 -2.77 -19.40 3.57
C GLY A 133 -1.46 -19.31 2.77
N GLU A 134 -0.67 -18.27 2.97
CA GLU A 134 0.64 -18.08 2.33
C GLU A 134 1.76 -18.99 2.87
N LYS A 135 1.53 -19.72 3.96
CA LYS A 135 2.54 -20.59 4.60
C LYS A 135 3.27 -21.48 3.61
N ALA A 136 2.54 -22.11 2.68
CA ALA A 136 3.13 -23.04 1.71
C ALA A 136 4.15 -22.35 0.79
N ALA A 137 3.82 -21.15 0.29
CA ALA A 137 4.72 -20.34 -0.52
C ALA A 137 5.91 -19.84 0.30
N TYR A 138 5.70 -19.45 1.56
CA TYR A 138 6.78 -19.05 2.47
C TYR A 138 7.77 -20.21 2.70
N VAL A 139 7.29 -21.42 2.98
CA VAL A 139 8.15 -22.59 3.17
C VAL A 139 8.90 -22.92 1.87
N LYS A 140 8.22 -22.88 0.72
CA LYS A 140 8.84 -23.05 -0.60
C LYS A 140 10.00 -22.07 -0.81
N SER A 141 9.79 -20.78 -0.58
CA SER A 141 10.81 -19.76 -0.87
C SER A 141 11.90 -19.64 0.17
N THR A 142 11.53 -19.61 1.45
CA THR A 142 12.44 -19.23 2.53
C THR A 142 13.15 -20.44 3.10
N VAL A 143 12.46 -21.57 3.25
CA VAL A 143 13.05 -22.79 3.81
C VAL A 143 13.70 -23.62 2.70
N ASN A 144 12.96 -23.86 1.63
CA ASN A 144 13.43 -24.72 0.54
C ASN A 144 14.25 -23.98 -0.52
N HIS A 145 14.37 -22.65 -0.42
CA HIS A 145 15.13 -21.80 -1.36
C HIS A 145 14.67 -21.94 -2.81
N GLN A 146 13.39 -22.27 -3.03
CA GLN A 146 12.80 -22.41 -4.36
C GLN A 146 12.23 -21.07 -4.82
N PRO A 147 12.33 -20.74 -6.12
CA PRO A 147 11.80 -19.48 -6.62
C PRO A 147 10.27 -19.44 -6.51
N LEU A 148 9.74 -18.27 -6.17
CA LEU A 148 8.31 -18.00 -6.24
C LEU A 148 7.87 -17.82 -7.69
N GLU A 149 6.62 -18.20 -7.96
CA GLU A 149 5.90 -17.89 -9.19
C GLU A 149 5.12 -16.59 -9.03
N VAL A 150 4.99 -15.80 -10.09
CA VAL A 150 4.26 -14.52 -10.05
C VAL A 150 2.82 -14.75 -9.60
N GLY A 151 2.44 -14.15 -8.47
CA GLY A 151 1.16 -14.35 -7.82
C GLY A 151 1.25 -15.10 -6.49
N GLU A 152 2.31 -15.87 -6.25
CA GLU A 152 2.57 -16.45 -4.92
C GLU A 152 3.04 -15.35 -3.97
N GLN A 153 2.48 -15.31 -2.77
CA GLN A 153 2.80 -14.32 -1.76
C GLN A 153 3.24 -15.01 -0.48
N THR A 154 4.12 -14.37 0.28
CA THR A 154 4.67 -14.91 1.54
C THR A 154 4.71 -13.88 2.66
N GLY A 155 4.50 -12.61 2.33
CA GLY A 155 4.71 -11.46 3.21
C GLY A 155 3.66 -11.37 4.30
N HIS A 156 2.40 -11.74 4.05
CA HIS A 156 1.37 -11.73 5.07
C HIS A 156 1.64 -12.80 6.14
N TYR A 157 1.96 -14.03 5.71
CA TYR A 157 2.36 -15.09 6.64
C TYR A 157 3.65 -14.74 7.38
N TRP A 158 4.64 -14.18 6.67
CA TRP A 158 5.88 -13.70 7.29
C TRP A 158 5.60 -12.70 8.41
N ASN A 159 4.79 -11.67 8.14
CA ASN A 159 4.41 -10.68 9.15
C ASN A 159 3.69 -11.30 10.36
N LEU A 160 2.84 -12.31 10.16
CA LEU A 160 2.18 -13.02 11.27
C LEU A 160 3.19 -13.68 12.22
N ILE A 161 4.22 -14.33 11.68
CA ILE A 161 5.13 -15.19 12.47
C ILE A 161 6.32 -14.46 13.07
N ARG A 162 6.62 -13.23 12.60
CA ARG A 162 7.79 -12.45 12.99
C ARG A 162 7.92 -12.21 14.51
N PRO A 163 8.96 -12.74 15.18
CA PRO A 163 9.11 -12.59 16.62
C PRO A 163 9.48 -11.16 17.06
N ASP A 164 9.93 -10.30 16.13
CA ASP A 164 10.21 -8.89 16.39
C ASP A 164 8.94 -8.01 16.41
N PHE A 165 7.84 -8.48 15.80
CA PHE A 165 6.52 -7.88 16.00
C PHE A 165 5.96 -8.31 17.34
N THR A 166 5.76 -7.34 18.21
CA THR A 166 5.38 -7.57 19.62
C THR A 166 3.93 -7.18 19.89
N HIS A 167 3.37 -6.27 19.09
CA HIS A 167 2.00 -5.83 19.21
C HIS A 167 1.34 -5.76 17.83
N THR A 168 0.04 -5.97 17.80
CA THR A 168 -0.79 -5.90 16.61
C THR A 168 -2.18 -5.37 16.95
N ALA A 169 -2.91 -4.96 15.92
CA ALA A 169 -4.36 -4.85 15.97
C ALA A 169 -4.92 -5.06 14.56
N LEU A 170 -6.17 -5.51 14.48
CA LEU A 170 -6.87 -5.74 13.23
C LEU A 170 -8.27 -5.16 13.29
N VAL A 171 -8.71 -4.57 12.19
CA VAL A 171 -10.07 -4.06 12.04
C VAL A 171 -10.57 -4.41 10.65
N ALA A 172 -11.82 -4.83 10.56
CA ALA A 172 -12.50 -5.00 9.28
C ALA A 172 -13.52 -3.88 9.04
N PHE A 173 -13.58 -3.40 7.80
CA PHE A 173 -14.55 -2.41 7.36
C PHE A 173 -15.23 -2.88 6.09
N GLN A 174 -16.56 -2.91 6.14
CA GLN A 174 -17.41 -3.17 4.99
C GLN A 174 -17.91 -1.83 4.44
N LYS A 175 -17.41 -1.43 3.27
CA LYS A 175 -17.94 -0.25 2.58
C LYS A 175 -19.33 -0.54 2.00
N ASP A 176 -20.24 0.42 2.06
CA ASP A 176 -21.60 0.25 1.55
C ASP A 176 -21.61 -0.22 0.09
N GLY A 177 -22.33 -1.33 -0.17
CA GLY A 177 -22.42 -1.94 -1.50
C GLY A 177 -21.15 -2.62 -2.00
N LYS A 178 -20.14 -2.82 -1.14
CA LYS A 178 -18.86 -3.48 -1.47
C LYS A 178 -18.50 -4.59 -0.47
N GLY A 179 -17.37 -5.27 -0.73
CA GLY A 179 -16.81 -6.32 0.12
C GLY A 179 -16.21 -5.81 1.42
N VAL A 180 -15.73 -6.74 2.24
CA VAL A 180 -15.11 -6.48 3.54
C VAL A 180 -13.60 -6.37 3.37
N ILE A 181 -12.99 -5.37 3.99
CA ILE A 181 -11.54 -5.19 4.00
C ILE A 181 -11.06 -5.35 5.44
N THR A 182 -10.19 -6.33 5.67
CA THR A 182 -9.48 -6.49 6.94
C THR A 182 -8.10 -5.84 6.82
N ALA A 183 -7.82 -4.87 7.69
CA ALA A 183 -6.50 -4.29 7.83
C ALA A 183 -5.88 -4.73 9.15
N GLN A 184 -4.61 -5.12 9.11
CA GLN A 184 -3.80 -5.48 10.26
C GLN A 184 -2.60 -4.56 10.33
N ALA A 185 -2.32 -4.00 11.51
CA ALA A 185 -1.11 -3.24 11.77
C ALA A 185 -0.21 -3.97 12.78
N PHE A 186 1.10 -3.78 12.66
CA PHE A 186 2.10 -4.36 13.56
C PHE A 186 3.07 -3.31 14.05
N THR A 187 3.68 -3.55 15.22
CA THR A 187 4.84 -2.75 15.64
C THR A 187 5.85 -3.54 16.45
N ASN A 188 7.05 -2.99 16.50
CA ASN A 188 8.17 -3.48 17.29
C ASN A 188 8.48 -2.49 18.41
N THR A 189 8.36 -2.93 19.66
CA THR A 189 8.56 -2.09 20.85
C THR A 189 9.99 -1.55 20.96
N GLU A 190 11.01 -2.32 20.58
CA GLU A 190 12.41 -1.88 20.59
C GLU A 190 12.63 -0.79 19.54
N TRP A 191 12.07 -0.98 18.34
CA TRP A 191 12.15 0.01 17.27
C TRP A 191 11.46 1.33 17.65
N LEU A 192 10.26 1.27 18.25
CA LEU A 192 9.55 2.47 18.71
C LEU A 192 10.39 3.28 19.69
N LYS A 193 10.93 2.63 20.72
CA LYS A 193 11.81 3.27 21.72
C LYS A 193 13.04 3.92 21.05
N GLY A 194 13.67 3.20 20.14
CA GLY A 194 14.86 3.67 19.43
C GLY A 194 14.62 4.87 18.51
N ASN A 195 13.37 5.12 18.10
CA ASN A 195 12.99 6.17 17.17
C ASN A 195 12.15 7.28 17.82
N GLY A 196 12.15 7.38 19.15
CA GLY A 196 11.49 8.48 19.88
C GLY A 196 9.97 8.37 19.96
N PHE A 197 9.40 7.20 19.68
CA PHE A 197 7.99 6.92 19.93
C PHE A 197 7.78 6.46 21.38
N ASP A 198 6.69 6.90 22.00
CA ASP A 198 6.31 6.49 23.35
C ASP A 198 5.77 5.05 23.31
N THR A 199 6.02 4.28 24.37
CA THR A 199 5.62 2.88 24.48
C THR A 199 4.21 2.75 25.05
N ASN A 200 3.34 3.75 24.83
CA ASN A 200 1.95 3.68 25.23
C ASN A 200 1.20 2.68 24.35
N LEU A 201 1.41 1.40 24.67
CA LEU A 201 0.84 0.25 24.01
C LEU A 201 -0.34 -0.26 24.85
N SER A 202 -1.28 0.64 25.18
CA SER A 202 -2.52 0.22 25.84
C SER A 202 -3.11 -0.98 25.09
N GLU A 203 -3.61 -1.94 25.86
CA GLU A 203 -4.26 -3.14 25.33
C GLU A 203 -5.78 -3.03 25.42
N ASP A 204 -6.32 -1.83 25.69
CA ASP A 204 -7.76 -1.57 25.68
C ASP A 204 -8.34 -1.90 24.31
N TYR A 205 -9.47 -2.60 24.31
CA TYR A 205 -10.14 -2.97 23.06
C TYR A 205 -11.25 -1.96 22.77
N LEU A 206 -11.15 -1.24 21.65
CA LEU A 206 -12.22 -0.33 21.23
C LEU A 206 -13.39 -1.11 20.63
N GLY A 207 -13.09 -2.15 19.85
CA GLY A 207 -14.06 -3.12 19.34
C GLY A 207 -15.20 -2.47 18.56
N HIS A 208 -14.90 -1.38 17.84
CA HIS A 208 -15.91 -0.61 17.12
C HIS A 208 -16.67 -1.52 16.14
N ASN A 209 -17.99 -1.49 16.25
CA ASN A 209 -18.90 -2.31 15.49
C ASN A 209 -20.10 -1.46 15.09
N GLY A 210 -20.55 -1.61 13.85
CA GLY A 210 -21.73 -0.89 13.34
C GLY A 210 -21.39 0.20 12.33
N GLU A 211 -22.42 0.97 11.97
CA GLU A 211 -22.35 1.96 10.90
C GLU A 211 -21.37 3.09 11.24
N ALA A 212 -20.61 3.52 10.23
CA ALA A 212 -19.64 4.60 10.33
C ALA A 212 -19.63 5.43 9.05
N SER A 213 -19.32 6.72 9.21
CA SER A 213 -18.99 7.62 8.11
C SER A 213 -17.65 8.28 8.42
N VAL A 214 -16.65 7.97 7.61
CA VAL A 214 -15.25 8.33 7.86
C VAL A 214 -14.78 9.26 6.75
N ASN A 215 -14.23 10.42 7.13
CA ASN A 215 -13.60 11.34 6.19
C ASN A 215 -12.19 10.83 5.87
N ILE A 216 -11.91 10.61 4.59
CA ILE A 216 -10.56 10.34 4.10
C ILE A 216 -10.08 11.48 3.23
N THR A 217 -8.79 11.76 3.27
CA THR A 217 -8.16 12.73 2.39
C THR A 217 -7.74 12.02 1.09
N THR A 218 -8.15 12.56 -0.05
CA THR A 218 -7.80 12.01 -1.37
C THR A 218 -6.94 12.98 -2.18
N GLY A 219 -5.92 12.46 -2.87
CA GLY A 219 -5.11 13.24 -3.79
C GLY A 219 -5.85 13.53 -5.10
N GLY A 220 -5.49 14.63 -5.78
CA GLY A 220 -6.24 15.18 -6.92
C GLY A 220 -6.40 14.32 -8.18
N LYS A 221 -5.89 13.08 -8.22
CA LYS A 221 -6.22 12.08 -9.26
C LYS A 221 -7.51 11.31 -8.95
N ILE A 222 -7.84 11.08 -7.68
CA ILE A 222 -9.05 10.34 -7.24
C ILE A 222 -10.27 11.27 -7.22
N ALA A 223 -10.08 12.54 -6.84
CA ALA A 223 -11.11 13.60 -6.81
C ALA A 223 -11.89 13.78 -8.12
N LYS A 224 -11.31 13.44 -9.28
CA LYS A 224 -11.90 13.72 -10.61
C LYS A 224 -12.95 12.70 -11.08
N ALA A 225 -13.22 11.63 -10.34
CA ALA A 225 -14.25 10.65 -10.75
C ALA A 225 -15.69 11.18 -10.59
N SER A 226 -15.90 12.34 -9.94
CA SER A 226 -17.23 12.94 -9.78
C SER A 226 -17.27 14.42 -10.15
N SER A 227 -16.96 14.77 -11.39
CA SER A 227 -17.59 15.93 -12.02
C SER A 227 -17.53 15.86 -13.55
N LYS A 228 -18.72 15.71 -14.17
CA LYS A 228 -18.92 16.05 -15.58
C LYS A 228 -18.73 17.56 -15.73
N GLN A 229 -17.69 17.98 -16.45
CA GLN A 229 -17.80 19.14 -17.34
C GLN A 229 -16.72 19.16 -18.41
N THR A 230 -17.20 19.25 -19.65
CA THR A 230 -16.51 19.41 -20.93
C THR A 230 -15.73 20.72 -20.97
N LYS A 231 -14.46 20.69 -21.44
CA LYS A 231 -13.90 21.67 -22.40
C LYS A 231 -12.43 21.37 -22.80
N THR A 232 -12.30 21.09 -24.10
CA THR A 232 -11.32 21.61 -25.09
C THR A 232 -9.84 21.79 -24.69
N VAL A 233 -9.01 20.89 -25.21
CA VAL A 233 -7.53 20.91 -25.17
C VAL A 233 -6.97 21.92 -26.19
N LYS A 234 -6.01 22.76 -25.78
CA LYS A 234 -5.01 23.37 -26.67
C LYS A 234 -3.62 22.87 -26.25
N GLN A 235 -2.96 22.19 -27.19
CA GLN A 235 -1.57 21.72 -27.12
C GLN A 235 -0.59 22.89 -27.07
N ALA A 236 0.48 22.72 -26.27
CA ALA A 236 1.75 23.39 -26.49
C ALA A 236 2.89 22.39 -26.20
N ASN A 237 3.70 22.15 -27.23
CA ASN A 237 4.92 21.37 -27.21
C ASN A 237 6.06 22.18 -26.58
N THR A 238 6.88 21.57 -25.73
CA THR A 238 8.26 22.05 -25.52
C THR A 238 9.24 20.91 -25.32
N THR A 239 10.34 21.03 -26.06
CA THR A 239 11.43 20.12 -26.35
C THR A 239 12.43 20.02 -25.19
N VAL A 240 13.04 18.84 -25.03
CA VAL A 240 14.12 18.52 -24.09
C VAL A 240 15.47 18.90 -24.69
N GLU A 241 16.32 19.60 -23.92
CA GLU A 241 17.76 19.68 -24.20
C GLU A 241 18.57 19.11 -23.02
N ASN A 242 19.31 18.04 -23.33
CA ASN A 242 20.30 17.39 -22.48
C ASN A 242 21.55 18.27 -22.34
N LYS A 243 22.11 18.37 -21.12
CA LYS A 243 23.49 18.79 -20.93
C LYS A 243 24.20 17.92 -19.90
N VAL A 244 25.01 17.01 -20.45
CA VAL A 244 26.01 16.18 -19.78
C VAL A 244 27.14 17.07 -19.28
N VAL A 245 27.56 16.91 -18.02
CA VAL A 245 28.89 17.31 -17.54
C VAL A 245 29.42 16.23 -16.61
N ALA A 246 30.61 15.74 -16.93
CA ALA A 246 31.30 14.65 -16.27
C ALA A 246 32.42 15.15 -15.33
N THR A 247 32.57 14.39 -14.23
CA THR A 247 33.78 14.02 -13.46
C THR A 247 34.62 15.07 -12.72
N SER A 248 34.80 14.83 -11.41
CA SER A 248 36.16 14.70 -10.82
C SER A 248 36.14 13.90 -9.51
N THR A 249 37.15 13.05 -9.37
CA THR A 249 37.32 11.96 -8.39
C THR A 249 38.06 12.43 -7.13
N SER A 250 37.66 11.97 -5.94
CA SER A 250 38.56 11.88 -4.78
C SER A 250 38.25 10.62 -3.96
N GLN A 251 39.22 9.72 -3.88
CA GLN A 251 39.13 8.43 -3.19
C GLN A 251 39.09 8.61 -1.67
N GLN A 252 38.02 8.13 -1.04
CA GLN A 252 38.04 7.66 0.34
C GLN A 252 37.64 6.18 0.37
N LYS A 253 38.23 5.48 1.34
CA LYS A 253 38.17 4.03 1.55
C LYS A 253 36.74 3.59 1.88
N GLU A 254 35.99 3.20 0.85
CA GLU A 254 34.62 2.68 0.96
C GLU A 254 34.64 1.23 1.47
N THR A 255 34.04 0.99 2.63
CA THR A 255 33.28 -0.23 2.83
C THR A 255 32.08 -0.14 1.89
N THR A 256 32.19 -0.70 0.68
CA THR A 256 31.10 -0.77 -0.30
C THR A 256 29.94 -1.52 0.31
N THR A 257 28.95 -0.80 0.85
CA THR A 257 27.63 -1.34 1.16
C THR A 257 27.00 -1.70 -0.18
N VAL A 258 27.05 -2.98 -0.52
CA VAL A 258 26.41 -3.53 -1.72
C VAL A 258 24.92 -3.24 -1.62
N LEU A 259 24.40 -2.42 -2.54
CA LEU A 259 23.00 -2.02 -2.53
C LEU A 259 22.11 -3.25 -2.76
N ASN A 260 21.21 -3.50 -1.82
CA ASN A 260 20.24 -4.59 -1.84
C ASN A 260 18.88 -4.02 -1.43
N GLY A 261 17.88 -4.13 -2.31
CA GLY A 261 16.56 -3.54 -2.11
C GLY A 261 16.32 -2.30 -2.98
N TRP A 262 15.32 -1.52 -2.58
CA TRP A 262 14.89 -0.33 -3.33
C TRP A 262 15.82 0.86 -3.14
N SER A 263 16.07 1.58 -4.23
CA SER A 263 16.58 2.94 -4.26
C SER A 263 15.77 3.70 -5.31
N ASP A 264 14.99 4.67 -4.85
CA ASP A 264 13.98 5.37 -5.64
C ASP A 264 13.05 4.37 -6.36
N ARG A 265 12.99 4.42 -7.69
CA ARG A 265 12.16 3.53 -8.51
C ARG A 265 12.84 2.22 -8.91
N SER A 266 14.09 2.02 -8.53
CA SER A 266 14.89 0.88 -8.94
C SER A 266 15.10 -0.10 -7.80
N TYR A 267 15.11 -1.39 -8.13
CA TYR A 267 15.49 -2.45 -7.20
C TYR A 267 16.90 -2.94 -7.53
N TYR A 268 17.71 -3.20 -6.51
CA TYR A 268 19.07 -3.73 -6.65
C TYR A 268 19.22 -5.06 -5.94
N LYS A 269 19.94 -5.99 -6.55
CA LYS A 269 20.32 -7.27 -5.96
C LYS A 269 21.82 -7.46 -6.13
N ASN A 270 22.53 -7.61 -5.01
CA ASN A 270 23.98 -7.67 -4.93
C ASN A 270 24.67 -6.49 -5.66
N GLY A 271 24.10 -5.29 -5.54
CA GLY A 271 24.62 -4.07 -6.15
C GLY A 271 24.27 -3.92 -7.63
N GLU A 272 23.65 -4.93 -8.25
CA GLU A 272 23.21 -4.88 -9.65
C GLU A 272 21.77 -4.41 -9.74
N LYS A 273 21.51 -3.45 -10.64
CA LYS A 273 20.16 -2.98 -10.92
C LYS A 273 19.36 -4.08 -11.61
N VAL A 274 18.19 -4.38 -11.06
CA VAL A 274 17.24 -5.32 -11.65
C VAL A 274 16.50 -4.65 -12.81
N ILE A 275 16.44 -5.33 -13.96
CA ILE A 275 15.78 -4.85 -15.17
C ILE A 275 14.92 -5.95 -15.80
N SER A 276 13.82 -5.57 -16.46
CA SER A 276 12.95 -6.44 -17.27
C SER A 276 12.47 -7.73 -16.59
N GLN A 277 12.22 -7.68 -15.28
CA GLN A 277 11.80 -8.86 -14.52
C GLN A 277 10.87 -8.51 -13.36
N TRP A 278 10.12 -9.53 -12.95
CA TRP A 278 9.34 -9.50 -11.72
C TRP A 278 10.26 -9.67 -10.50
N ILE A 279 9.97 -8.91 -9.45
CA ILE A 279 10.52 -9.12 -8.11
C ILE A 279 9.38 -9.21 -7.11
N TYR A 280 9.55 -10.04 -6.10
CA TYR A 280 8.70 -10.06 -4.93
C TYR A 280 9.43 -9.39 -3.77
N ASP A 281 8.79 -8.44 -3.10
CA ASP A 281 9.32 -7.81 -1.89
C ASP A 281 8.43 -8.15 -0.69
N ALA A 282 8.94 -9.00 0.19
CA ALA A 282 8.23 -9.45 1.38
C ALA A 282 7.99 -8.32 2.41
N ASN A 283 8.72 -7.21 2.37
CA ASN A 283 8.45 -6.07 3.25
C ASN A 283 7.17 -5.33 2.84
N TYR A 284 6.88 -5.34 1.54
CA TYR A 284 5.67 -4.76 0.95
C TYR A 284 4.60 -5.81 0.68
N SER A 285 4.89 -7.08 0.96
CA SER A 285 4.04 -8.23 0.65
C SER A 285 3.54 -8.27 -0.81
N SER A 286 4.28 -7.70 -1.76
CA SER A 286 3.79 -7.48 -3.12
C SER A 286 4.83 -7.78 -4.21
N TRP A 287 4.31 -8.02 -5.41
CA TRP A 287 5.09 -8.17 -6.63
C TRP A 287 5.23 -6.83 -7.35
N PHE A 288 6.38 -6.61 -7.97
CA PHE A 288 6.69 -5.45 -8.79
C PHE A 288 7.33 -5.93 -10.08
N TYR A 289 7.14 -5.18 -11.17
CA TYR A 289 7.85 -5.43 -12.42
C TYR A 289 8.77 -4.26 -12.76
N LEU A 290 10.06 -4.53 -12.96
CA LEU A 290 11.04 -3.55 -13.38
C LEU A 290 11.12 -3.53 -14.90
N ASP A 291 11.08 -2.35 -15.50
CA ASP A 291 11.18 -2.17 -16.95
C ASP A 291 12.63 -2.32 -17.47
N ALA A 292 12.86 -2.01 -18.75
CA ALA A 292 14.20 -2.08 -19.36
C ALA A 292 15.20 -1.07 -18.78
N ASN A 293 14.72 0.00 -18.14
CA ASN A 293 15.55 0.99 -17.44
C ASN A 293 15.77 0.63 -15.97
N GLY A 294 15.08 -0.42 -15.50
CA GLY A 294 15.09 -0.87 -14.11
C GLY A 294 14.25 -0.01 -13.19
N GLU A 295 13.20 0.62 -13.72
CA GLU A 295 12.21 1.34 -12.92
C GLU A 295 10.94 0.49 -12.78
N TYR A 296 10.31 0.51 -11.61
CA TYR A 296 9.05 -0.21 -11.44
C TYR A 296 7.95 0.41 -12.33
N LEU A 297 7.15 -0.47 -12.94
CA LEU A 297 5.93 -0.13 -13.63
C LEU A 297 4.84 0.24 -12.64
N GLU A 298 3.97 1.19 -12.98
CA GLU A 298 2.81 1.57 -12.19
C GLU A 298 1.67 2.07 -13.08
N ASN A 299 0.43 1.90 -12.63
CA ASN A 299 -0.81 2.18 -13.36
C ASN A 299 -0.85 1.58 -14.77
N VAL A 300 -0.39 0.33 -14.92
CA VAL A 300 -0.24 -0.32 -16.23
C VAL A 300 -0.32 -1.84 -16.13
N TRP A 301 -0.80 -2.48 -17.20
CA TRP A 301 -0.81 -3.93 -17.34
C TRP A 301 0.56 -4.49 -17.76
N LYS A 302 0.94 -5.61 -17.15
CA LYS A 302 2.05 -6.47 -17.59
C LYS A 302 1.57 -7.91 -17.72
N GLY A 303 1.24 -8.32 -18.94
CA GLY A 303 0.62 -9.63 -19.17
C GLY A 303 -0.76 -9.68 -18.52
N ASP A 304 -1.02 -10.70 -17.71
CA ASP A 304 -2.31 -10.88 -17.02
C ASP A 304 -2.43 -10.08 -15.70
N TYR A 305 -1.44 -9.24 -15.38
CA TYR A 305 -1.31 -8.58 -14.09
C TYR A 305 -1.37 -7.06 -14.24
N TYR A 306 -1.99 -6.38 -13.28
CA TYR A 306 -1.99 -4.92 -13.22
C TYR A 306 -1.06 -4.42 -12.12
N LEU A 307 -0.22 -3.44 -12.45
CA LEU A 307 0.64 -2.74 -11.50
C LEU A 307 -0.02 -1.42 -11.17
N GLU A 308 -0.30 -1.17 -9.89
CA GLU A 308 -0.96 0.02 -9.39
C GLU A 308 0.02 1.16 -9.14
N ALA A 309 -0.47 2.29 -8.63
CA ALA A 309 0.38 3.39 -8.19
C ALA A 309 1.39 2.93 -7.12
N GLY A 310 2.65 3.31 -7.27
CA GLY A 310 3.75 2.80 -6.44
C GLY A 310 4.29 1.43 -6.87
N GLY A 311 3.70 0.81 -7.91
CA GLY A 311 4.19 -0.38 -8.57
C GLY A 311 3.79 -1.72 -7.97
N TYR A 312 2.95 -1.69 -6.94
CA TYR A 312 2.35 -2.88 -6.34
C TYR A 312 1.49 -3.63 -7.36
N MET A 313 1.65 -4.94 -7.43
CA MET A 313 0.76 -5.79 -8.23
C MET A 313 -0.58 -5.94 -7.52
N ALA A 314 -1.66 -5.60 -8.22
CA ALA A 314 -3.02 -5.79 -7.73
C ALA A 314 -3.33 -7.28 -7.51
N SER A 315 -4.00 -7.62 -6.41
CA SER A 315 -4.29 -9.00 -6.01
C SER A 315 -5.56 -9.12 -5.15
N GLY A 316 -6.58 -9.81 -5.65
CA GLY A 316 -7.82 -10.08 -4.91
C GLY A 316 -8.79 -8.89 -4.88
N GLU A 317 -8.71 -8.00 -5.86
CA GLU A 317 -9.28 -6.66 -5.81
C GLU A 317 -9.86 -6.20 -7.14
N TRP A 318 -10.71 -5.17 -7.09
CA TRP A 318 -11.22 -4.50 -8.28
C TRP A 318 -10.33 -3.31 -8.66
N VAL A 319 -9.86 -3.28 -9.90
CA VAL A 319 -9.07 -2.17 -10.45
C VAL A 319 -9.87 -1.44 -11.51
N TYR A 320 -9.87 -0.11 -11.46
CA TYR A 320 -10.35 0.72 -12.56
C TYR A 320 -9.17 1.18 -13.42
N ASP A 321 -9.12 0.74 -14.67
CA ASP A 321 -8.14 1.23 -15.62
C ASP A 321 -8.72 2.41 -16.42
N ALA A 322 -8.16 3.60 -16.22
CA ALA A 322 -8.58 4.82 -16.89
C ALA A 322 -8.38 4.78 -18.42
N ASN A 323 -7.45 3.97 -18.93
CA ASN A 323 -7.20 3.82 -20.35
C ASN A 323 -8.31 3.01 -21.04
N TYR A 324 -8.80 1.95 -20.38
CA TYR A 324 -9.94 1.17 -20.84
C TYR A 324 -11.29 1.77 -20.41
N GLN A 325 -11.26 2.74 -19.48
CA GLN A 325 -12.45 3.32 -18.86
C GLN A 325 -13.39 2.25 -18.29
N ASN A 326 -12.81 1.20 -17.71
CA ASN A 326 -13.58 0.06 -17.24
C ASN A 326 -12.95 -0.56 -15.99
N TRP A 327 -13.77 -1.34 -15.29
CA TRP A 327 -13.40 -2.11 -14.11
C TRP A 327 -12.95 -3.51 -14.51
N PHE A 328 -11.94 -4.01 -13.81
CA PHE A 328 -11.39 -5.35 -13.89
C PHE A 328 -11.32 -5.91 -12.48
N TYR A 329 -11.35 -7.22 -12.34
CA TYR A 329 -11.10 -7.89 -11.06
C TYR A 329 -9.85 -8.75 -11.16
N LEU A 330 -8.96 -8.67 -10.18
CA LEU A 330 -7.77 -9.50 -10.07
C LEU A 330 -8.03 -10.58 -9.03
N HIS A 331 -7.76 -11.83 -9.36
CA HIS A 331 -7.79 -12.92 -8.38
C HIS A 331 -6.67 -12.74 -7.33
N GLY A 332 -6.71 -13.49 -6.23
CA GLY A 332 -5.67 -13.42 -5.18
C GLY A 332 -4.26 -13.85 -5.64
N ASN A 333 -4.13 -14.44 -6.82
CA ASN A 333 -2.84 -14.70 -7.46
C ASN A 333 -2.43 -13.56 -8.43
N GLY A 334 -3.11 -12.42 -8.41
CA GLY A 334 -2.86 -11.23 -9.22
C GLY A 334 -3.31 -11.28 -10.67
N LYS A 335 -3.79 -12.42 -11.18
CA LYS A 335 -4.26 -12.51 -12.57
C LYS A 335 -5.65 -11.92 -12.71
N TYR A 336 -5.90 -11.19 -13.80
CA TYR A 336 -7.25 -10.72 -14.08
C TYR A 336 -8.24 -11.86 -14.31
N ALA A 337 -9.42 -11.69 -13.76
CA ALA A 337 -10.55 -12.58 -13.94
C ALA A 337 -11.18 -12.38 -15.30
N ARG A 338 -11.51 -13.49 -15.97
CA ARG A 338 -12.17 -13.50 -17.29
C ARG A 338 -13.16 -14.62 -17.36
N ASP A 339 -14.26 -14.38 -18.05
CA ASP A 339 -15.41 -15.28 -18.10
C ASP A 339 -15.83 -15.73 -16.69
N TYR A 340 -15.89 -14.77 -15.77
CA TYR A 340 -15.96 -15.02 -14.33
C TYR A 340 -16.98 -14.10 -13.66
N TRP A 341 -17.75 -14.65 -12.72
CA TRP A 341 -18.61 -13.88 -11.84
C TRP A 341 -17.89 -13.56 -10.53
N LYS A 342 -17.70 -12.27 -10.25
CA LYS A 342 -17.34 -11.78 -8.91
C LYS A 342 -18.55 -11.12 -8.28
N ASP A 343 -19.06 -11.71 -7.21
CA ASP A 343 -20.30 -11.31 -6.54
C ASP A 343 -21.47 -11.27 -7.54
N SER A 344 -22.06 -10.09 -7.77
CA SER A 344 -23.14 -9.89 -8.75
C SER A 344 -22.65 -9.31 -10.08
N TYR A 345 -21.36 -9.34 -10.37
CA TYR A 345 -20.77 -8.71 -11.55
C TYR A 345 -20.03 -9.73 -12.42
N TYR A 346 -20.20 -9.64 -13.73
CA TYR A 346 -19.52 -10.53 -14.68
C TYR A 346 -18.35 -9.83 -15.36
N LEU A 347 -17.23 -10.54 -15.46
CA LEU A 347 -16.04 -10.12 -16.19
C LEU A 347 -16.01 -10.89 -17.51
N GLY A 348 -16.01 -10.17 -18.62
CA GLY A 348 -16.01 -10.77 -19.96
C GLY A 348 -14.71 -11.47 -20.32
N GLN A 349 -14.61 -11.96 -21.55
CA GLN A 349 -13.45 -12.71 -22.05
C GLN A 349 -12.13 -11.92 -21.97
N ASN A 350 -12.18 -10.59 -22.13
CA ASN A 350 -11.04 -9.69 -22.00
C ASN A 350 -10.83 -9.18 -20.57
N GLY A 351 -11.61 -9.69 -19.60
CA GLY A 351 -11.56 -9.33 -18.20
C GLY A 351 -12.27 -8.03 -17.81
N ALA A 352 -12.82 -7.30 -18.76
CA ALA A 352 -13.53 -6.06 -18.48
C ALA A 352 -14.94 -6.35 -17.95
N LEU A 353 -15.40 -5.55 -17.00
CA LEU A 353 -16.79 -5.59 -16.50
C LEU A 353 -17.77 -5.31 -17.65
N VAL A 354 -18.68 -6.27 -17.86
CA VAL A 354 -19.77 -6.15 -18.83
C VAL A 354 -20.98 -5.43 -18.23
N ARG A 355 -21.78 -4.79 -19.08
CA ARG A 355 -22.98 -4.02 -18.71
C ARG A 355 -24.03 -4.16 -19.80
N ASP A 356 -25.30 -3.96 -19.43
CA ASP A 356 -26.45 -3.95 -20.34
C ASP A 356 -26.48 -5.15 -21.31
N THR A 357 -26.27 -6.36 -20.79
CA THR A 357 -26.17 -7.55 -21.63
C THR A 357 -26.56 -8.84 -20.91
N TRP A 358 -26.86 -9.87 -21.70
CA TRP A 358 -27.17 -11.21 -21.21
C TRP A 358 -25.91 -12.06 -21.15
N ILE A 359 -25.68 -12.71 -20.02
CA ILE A 359 -24.65 -13.72 -19.78
C ILE A 359 -25.36 -15.05 -19.52
N GLY A 360 -25.57 -15.83 -20.59
CA GLY A 360 -26.46 -16.98 -20.54
C GLY A 360 -27.89 -16.54 -20.21
N SER A 361 -28.43 -17.04 -19.10
CA SER A 361 -29.77 -16.68 -18.59
C SER A 361 -29.78 -15.53 -17.58
N TYR A 362 -28.66 -14.84 -17.39
CA TYR A 362 -28.52 -13.77 -16.39
C TYR A 362 -28.32 -12.42 -17.08
N TYR A 363 -29.19 -11.45 -16.84
CA TYR A 363 -29.04 -10.10 -17.37
C TYR A 363 -28.26 -9.21 -16.39
N VAL A 364 -27.21 -8.54 -16.85
CA VAL A 364 -26.53 -7.47 -16.10
C VAL A 364 -27.01 -6.10 -16.57
N ASP A 365 -27.32 -5.21 -15.63
CA ASP A 365 -27.86 -3.89 -15.92
C ASP A 365 -26.78 -2.87 -16.36
N ALA A 366 -27.17 -1.60 -16.48
CA ALA A 366 -26.30 -0.49 -16.89
C ALA A 366 -25.16 -0.19 -15.91
N THR A 367 -25.24 -0.71 -14.69
CA THR A 367 -24.14 -0.64 -13.71
C THR A 367 -23.20 -1.85 -13.82
N GLY A 368 -23.64 -2.90 -14.49
CA GLY A 368 -22.98 -4.20 -14.60
C GLY A 368 -23.41 -5.21 -13.53
N LYS A 369 -24.35 -4.82 -12.66
CA LYS A 369 -24.87 -5.68 -11.61
C LYS A 369 -25.92 -6.62 -12.20
N TRP A 370 -25.86 -7.89 -11.83
CA TRP A 370 -26.87 -8.87 -12.16
C TRP A 370 -28.22 -8.45 -11.60
N ASN A 371 -29.22 -8.40 -12.49
CA ASN A 371 -30.61 -8.17 -12.16
C ASN A 371 -31.37 -9.51 -12.17
N PRO A 372 -31.82 -10.01 -11.00
CA PRO A 372 -32.59 -11.25 -10.93
C PRO A 372 -34.06 -11.11 -11.36
N GLU A 373 -34.55 -9.88 -11.61
CA GLU A 373 -35.95 -9.60 -11.97
C GLU A 373 -36.20 -9.48 -13.48
N MET A 374 -35.15 -9.59 -14.30
CA MET A 374 -35.23 -9.69 -15.76
C MET A 374 -34.89 -11.11 -16.20
#